data_AF-X0PZF3-F1
#
_entry.id   AF-X0PZF3-F1
#
_cell.length_a   1.000
_cell.length_b   1.000
_cell.length_c   1.000
_cell.angle_alpha   90.00
_cell.angle_beta   90.00
_cell.angle_gamma   90.00
#
_symmetry.space_group_name_H-M   'P 1'
#
loop_
_entity.id
_entity.type
_entity.pdbx_description
1 polymer ?
#
loop_
_entity_poly.entity_id
_entity_poly.type
_entity_poly.pdbx_seq_one_letter_code
_entity_poly.pdbx_strand_id
1 'polypeptide(L)'
;MIPETGRRVLFVNLSFTQRIVGMSPTESDELLRMLYRHVQRPEFQVRLRWQPNTVAFWDNRACQHYAASDHFPARRVMERISIVGDRPVGVSS
;
A
#
# COMPACT_ATOMS: atom_id res chain seq x y z
N MET A 1 4.19 -6.19 11.33
CA MET A 1 5.66 -6.42 11.32
C MET A 1 5.94 -7.53 10.33
N ILE A 2 7.09 -7.49 9.63
CA ILE A 2 7.49 -8.55 8.69
C ILE A 2 8.25 -9.62 9.48
N PRO A 3 7.68 -10.82 9.72
CA PRO A 3 8.22 -11.81 10.65
C PRO A 3 9.68 -12.19 10.37
N GLU A 4 10.03 -12.35 9.11
CA GLU A 4 11.34 -12.84 8.67
C GLU A 4 12.46 -11.82 8.89
N THR A 5 12.10 -10.54 9.01
CA THR A 5 13.08 -9.45 9.12
C THR A 5 12.94 -8.62 10.40
N GLY A 6 11.88 -8.82 11.17
CA GLY A 6 11.51 -7.95 12.29
C GLY A 6 11.13 -6.52 11.89
N ARG A 7 11.12 -6.20 10.59
CA ARG A 7 10.89 -4.83 10.11
C ARG A 7 9.48 -4.38 10.44
N ARG A 8 9.37 -3.21 11.07
CA ARG A 8 8.08 -2.55 11.29
C ARG A 8 7.61 -1.90 9.99
N VAL A 9 6.35 -2.11 9.67
CA VAL A 9 5.68 -1.57 8.49
C VAL A 9 4.38 -0.92 8.91
N LEU A 10 4.00 0.17 8.24
CA LEU A 10 2.73 0.83 8.48
C LEU A 10 1.63 0.09 7.70
N PHE A 11 0.81 -0.67 8.43
CA PHE A 11 -0.28 -1.45 7.86
C PHE A 11 -1.57 -0.62 7.82
N VAL A 12 -1.67 0.23 6.80
CA VAL A 12 -2.83 1.10 6.55
C VAL A 12 -3.05 1.18 5.04
N ASN A 13 -4.29 1.39 4.59
CA ASN A 13 -4.57 1.57 3.17
C ASN A 13 -5.77 2.51 2.98
N LEU A 14 -5.58 3.58 2.20
CA LEU A 14 -6.62 4.60 1.98
C LEU A 14 -7.93 4.02 1.41
N SER A 15 -7.85 2.97 0.60
CA SER A 15 -9.01 2.35 -0.05
C SER A 15 -9.73 1.31 0.81
N PHE A 16 -9.05 0.73 1.82
CA PHE A 16 -9.60 -0.40 2.59
C PHE A 16 -9.73 -0.14 4.09
N THR A 17 -8.90 0.73 4.67
CA THR A 17 -8.95 1.04 6.10
C THR A 17 -10.13 1.98 6.38
N GLN A 18 -11.09 1.50 7.19
CA GLN A 18 -12.33 2.23 7.47
C GLN A 18 -12.23 3.12 8.70
N ARG A 19 -11.64 2.63 9.79
CA ARG A 19 -11.51 3.33 11.07
C ARG A 19 -10.45 2.70 11.94
N ILE A 20 -10.04 3.41 12.99
CA ILE A 20 -9.21 2.89 14.08
C ILE A 20 -10.13 2.42 15.21
N VAL A 21 -9.92 1.18 15.67
CA VAL A 21 -10.71 0.60 16.75
C VAL A 21 -10.33 1.26 18.08
N GLY A 22 -11.33 1.59 18.90
CA GLY A 22 -11.12 2.21 20.21
C GLY A 22 -10.96 3.73 20.19
N MET A 23 -11.14 4.38 19.03
CA MET A 23 -11.13 5.84 18.88
C MET A 23 -12.51 6.35 18.49
N SER A 24 -12.81 7.62 18.81
CA SER A 24 -13.96 8.29 18.22
C SER A 24 -13.80 8.45 16.70
N PRO A 25 -14.91 8.64 15.94
CA PRO A 25 -14.81 8.84 14.49
C PRO A 25 -13.89 10.00 14.10
N THR A 26 -13.98 11.13 14.80
CA THR A 26 -13.17 12.33 14.53
C THR A 26 -11.68 12.05 14.74
N GLU A 27 -11.30 11.46 15.88
CA GLU A 27 -9.89 11.14 16.18
C GLU A 27 -9.34 10.10 15.20
N SER A 28 -10.14 9.08 14.86
CA SER A 28 -9.79 8.07 13.87
C SER A 28 -9.49 8.71 12.51
N ASP A 29 -10.38 9.60 12.04
CA ASP A 29 -10.22 10.26 10.75
C ASP A 29 -8.98 11.16 10.70
N GLU A 30 -8.72 11.92 11.77
CA GLU A 30 -7.54 12.78 11.86
C GLU A 30 -6.23 11.97 11.81
N LEU A 31 -6.16 10.89 12.59
CA LEU A 31 -5.00 10.02 12.62
C LEU A 31 -4.81 9.30 11.27
N LEU A 32 -5.88 8.75 10.70
CA LEU A 32 -5.81 8.11 9.39
C LEU A 32 -5.35 9.08 8.30
N ARG A 33 -5.86 10.32 8.29
CA ARG A 33 -5.39 11.36 7.35
C ARG A 33 -3.90 11.64 7.50
N MET A 34 -3.39 11.69 8.74
CA MET A 34 -1.95 11.87 8.98
C MET A 34 -1.13 10.69 8.45
N LEU A 35 -1.57 9.46 8.72
CA LEU A 35 -0.90 8.24 8.23
C LEU A 35 -0.93 8.15 6.70
N TYR A 36 -2.05 8.49 6.07
CA TYR A 36 -2.18 8.53 4.61
C TYR A 36 -1.25 9.56 3.99
N ARG A 37 -1.18 10.77 4.54
CA ARG A 37 -0.22 11.79 4.06
C ARG A 37 1.22 11.30 4.19
N HIS A 38 1.56 10.60 5.28
CA HIS A 38 2.91 10.08 5.47
C HIS A 38 3.29 9.06 4.39
N VAL A 39 2.44 8.06 4.11
CA VAL A 39 2.75 7.03 3.09
C VAL A 39 2.71 7.56 1.66
N GLN A 40 2.03 8.67 1.41
CA GLN A 40 1.95 9.33 0.10
C GLN A 40 3.08 10.33 -0.16
N ARG A 41 4.06 10.46 0.73
CA ARG A 41 5.23 11.31 0.51
C ARG A 41 6.03 10.86 -0.73
N PRO A 42 6.37 11.77 -1.67
CA PRO A 42 7.15 11.42 -2.85
C PRO A 42 8.47 10.70 -2.56
N GLU A 43 9.08 10.98 -1.40
CA GLU A 43 10.34 10.38 -0.95
C GLU A 43 10.24 8.86 -0.71
N PHE A 44 9.03 8.32 -0.58
CA PHE A 44 8.79 6.87 -0.43
C PHE A 44 8.30 6.22 -1.72
N GLN A 45 8.20 6.97 -2.82
CA GLN A 45 7.59 6.50 -4.05
C GLN A 45 8.62 6.19 -5.12
N VAL A 46 8.30 5.15 -5.90
CA VAL A 46 8.92 4.88 -7.19
C VAL A 46 7.82 4.86 -8.25
N ARG A 47 8.00 5.64 -9.33
CA ARG A 47 7.05 5.66 -10.45
C ARG A 47 7.62 4.88 -11.62
N LEU A 48 7.07 3.70 -11.85
CA LEU A 48 7.42 2.86 -13.00
C LEU A 48 6.69 3.32 -14.26
N ARG A 49 7.44 3.58 -15.34
CA ARG A 49 6.89 3.74 -16.69
C ARG A 49 6.94 2.41 -17.41
N TRP A 50 5.78 1.85 -17.72
CA TRP A 50 5.66 0.54 -18.35
C TRP A 50 6.11 0.56 -19.81
N GLN A 51 6.81 -0.51 -20.21
CA GLN A 51 7.07 -0.86 -21.61
C GLN A 51 6.64 -2.32 -21.82
N PRO A 52 6.40 -2.76 -23.08
CA PRO A 52 6.16 -4.16 -23.37
C PRO A 52 7.22 -5.06 -22.72
N ASN A 53 6.79 -6.19 -22.15
CA ASN A 53 7.62 -7.15 -21.43
C ASN A 53 8.25 -6.65 -20.11
N THR A 54 7.90 -5.46 -19.62
CA THR A 54 8.28 -5.04 -18.26
C THR A 54 7.55 -5.91 -17.24
N VAL A 55 8.31 -6.47 -16.29
CA VAL A 55 7.77 -7.18 -15.12
C VAL A 55 8.10 -6.38 -13.88
N ALA A 56 7.09 -6.12 -13.05
CA ALA A 56 7.28 -5.57 -11.72
C ALA A 56 6.88 -6.60 -10.68
N PHE A 57 7.68 -6.71 -9.63
CA PHE A 57 7.43 -7.54 -8.48
C PHE A 57 7.62 -6.71 -7.22
N TRP A 58 6.71 -6.84 -6.26
CA TRP A 58 6.77 -6.08 -5.01
C TRP A 58 6.27 -6.92 -3.83
N ASP A 59 6.80 -6.64 -2.64
CA ASP A 59 6.29 -7.21 -1.40
C ASP A 59 5.03 -6.44 -0.96
N ASN A 60 3.86 -7.08 -1.13
CA ASN A 60 2.58 -6.47 -0.79
C ASN A 60 2.38 -6.24 0.72
N ARG A 61 3.27 -6.76 1.58
CA ARG A 61 3.26 -6.52 3.02
C ARG A 61 3.90 -5.18 3.38
N ALA A 62 4.74 -4.63 2.51
CA ALA A 62 5.55 -3.43 2.77
C ALA A 62 5.28 -2.28 1.77
N CYS A 63 4.52 -2.51 0.71
CA CYS A 63 4.26 -1.53 -0.33
C CYS A 63 2.76 -1.26 -0.52
N GLN A 64 2.44 -0.01 -0.84
CA GLN A 64 1.16 0.38 -1.45
C GLN A 64 1.44 0.76 -2.91
N HIS A 65 0.44 0.59 -3.77
CA HIS A 65 0.55 0.95 -5.18
C HIS A 65 -0.75 1.57 -5.69
N TYR A 66 -0.62 2.39 -6.72
CA TYR A 66 -1.72 3.03 -7.43
C TYR A 66 -1.44 2.98 -8.93
N ALA A 67 -2.46 2.66 -9.72
CA ALA A 67 -2.38 2.69 -11.18
C ALA A 67 -2.77 4.09 -11.68
N ALA A 68 -1.79 4.84 -12.19
CA ALA A 68 -2.06 6.13 -12.81
C ALA A 68 -2.99 5.98 -14.01
N SER A 69 -4.07 6.77 -14.01
CA SER A 69 -5.08 6.81 -15.08
C SER A 69 -4.76 7.89 -16.13
N ASP A 70 -3.48 8.07 -16.45
CA ASP A 70 -2.94 9.15 -17.28
C ASP A 70 -2.72 8.74 -18.75
N HIS A 71 -3.34 7.64 -19.20
CA HIS A 71 -3.08 7.02 -20.50
C HIS A 71 -4.27 7.07 -21.47
N PHE A 72 -5.38 7.72 -21.13
CA PHE A 72 -6.49 7.89 -22.07
C PHE A 72 -6.03 8.64 -23.34
N PRO A 73 -6.45 8.21 -24.56
CA PRO A 73 -7.39 7.13 -24.87
C PRO A 73 -6.73 5.76 -25.12
N ALA A 74 -5.43 5.61 -24.86
CA ALA A 74 -4.72 4.37 -25.11
C ALA A 74 -5.26 3.22 -24.25
N ARG A 75 -5.27 2.01 -24.80
CA ARG A 75 -5.63 0.79 -24.06
C ARG A 75 -4.39 0.24 -23.34
N ARG A 76 -4.52 -0.06 -22.05
CA ARG A 76 -3.50 -0.73 -21.24
C ARG A 76 -4.04 -2.06 -20.71
N VAL A 77 -3.32 -3.15 -20.96
CA VAL A 77 -3.63 -4.50 -20.48
C VAL A 77 -2.43 -5.02 -19.68
N MET A 78 -2.71 -5.66 -18.55
CA MET A 78 -1.71 -6.18 -17.63
C MET A 78 -2.19 -7.52 -17.10
N GLU A 79 -1.28 -8.48 -16.97
CA GLU A 79 -1.53 -9.73 -16.25
C GLU A 79 -0.95 -9.63 -14.84
N ARG A 80 -1.64 -10.19 -13.85
CA ARG A 80 -1.19 -10.18 -12.45
C ARG A 80 -1.36 -11.55 -11.82
N ILE A 81 -0.29 -12.00 -11.17
CA ILE A 81 -0.30 -13.16 -10.27
C ILE A 81 -0.03 -12.64 -8.86
N SER A 82 -0.73 -13.19 -7.88
CA SER A 82 -0.50 -12.92 -6.45
C SER A 82 -0.05 -14.20 -5.76
N ILE A 83 0.95 -14.07 -4.89
CA ILE A 83 1.36 -15.16 -4.00
C ILE A 83 0.53 -15.04 -2.72
N VAL A 84 0.00 -16.17 -2.23
CA VAL A 84 -0.73 -16.21 -0.96
C VAL A 84 0.21 -15.81 0.17
N GLY A 85 -0.24 -14.88 1.02
CA GLY A 85 0.50 -14.44 2.19
C GLY A 85 -0.13 -14.93 3.49
N ASP A 86 0.61 -14.77 4.58
CA ASP A 86 0.19 -15.15 5.92
C ASP A 86 -0.60 -14.03 6.64
N ARG A 87 -1.16 -14.36 7.80
CA ARG A 87 -1.82 -13.39 8.68
C ARG A 87 -0.79 -12.38 9.21
N PRO A 88 -1.04 -11.05 9.09
CA PRO A 88 -0.16 -10.04 9.65
C PRO A 88 -0.04 -10.15 11.17
N VAL A 89 1.19 -9.96 11.69
CA VAL A 89 1.48 -9.90 13.13
C VAL A 89 1.75 -8.47 13.59
N GLY A 90 1.34 -8.17 14.83
CA GLY A 90 1.57 -6.90 15.51
C GLY A 90 3.03 -6.72 15.90
N VAL A 91 3.34 -5.61 16.58
CA VAL A 91 4.70 -5.35 17.11
C VAL A 91 4.87 -5.94 18.51
N SER A 92 3.79 -6.13 19.26
CA SER A 92 3.76 -6.61 20.64
C SER A 92 3.13 -8.00 20.78
N SER A 93 2.92 -8.68 19.65
CA SER A 93 2.35 -10.03 19.57
C SER A 93 3.45 -11.07 19.48
#